data_AF-A0A1I7LTR9-F1
#
_entry.id   AF-A0A1I7LTR9-F1
#
_cell.length_a   1.000
_cell.length_b   1.000
_cell.length_c   1.000
_cell.angle_alpha   90.00
_cell.angle_beta   90.00
_cell.angle_gamma   90.00
#
_symmetry.space_group_name_H-M   'P 1'
#
loop_
_entity.id
_entity.type
_entity.pdbx_description
1 polymer ?
#
loop_
_entity_poly.entity_id
_entity_poly.type
_entity_poly.pdbx_seq_one_letter_code
_entity_poly.pdbx_strand_id
1 'polypeptide(L)'
;MSKKPSFANLGARLAPKANEPVTAAPLAVMESAAQAETATAKAPRGKRQPDGRRGILVRARPEAWKALKLVALDREVTLQDVMTEAINDVLAKYGKPPVA
;
A
#
# COMPACT_ATOMS: atom_id res chain seq x y z
N MET A 1 -17.05 32.39 35.63
CA MET A 1 -16.02 32.76 34.62
C MET A 1 -14.94 31.67 34.59
N SER A 2 -15.14 30.62 33.80
CA SER A 2 -14.23 29.45 33.76
C SER A 2 -13.12 29.69 32.73
N LYS A 3 -11.87 29.85 33.20
CA LYS A 3 -10.69 30.06 32.34
C LYS A 3 -10.32 28.73 31.69
N LYS A 4 -10.58 28.61 30.39
CA LYS A 4 -10.27 27.44 29.57
C LYS A 4 -8.77 27.13 29.64
N PRO A 5 -8.36 25.89 29.92
CA PRO A 5 -6.95 25.54 30.02
C PRO A 5 -6.29 25.71 28.65
N SER A 6 -5.25 26.55 28.61
CA SER A 6 -4.45 26.82 27.41
C SER A 6 -3.49 25.68 27.12
N PHE A 7 -3.33 25.36 25.83
CA PHE A 7 -2.41 24.35 25.28
C PHE A 7 -0.94 24.57 25.68
N ALA A 8 -0.58 25.78 26.11
CA ALA A 8 0.76 26.09 26.64
C ALA A 8 1.15 25.22 27.85
N ASN A 9 0.17 24.70 28.61
CA ASN A 9 0.43 23.89 29.81
C ASN A 9 0.57 22.38 29.54
N LEU A 10 0.48 21.93 28.27
CA LEU A 10 0.63 20.51 27.94
C LEU A 10 2.08 20.04 28.06
N GLY A 11 3.05 20.88 27.72
CA GLY A 11 4.48 20.54 27.80
C GLY A 11 4.93 20.22 29.23
N ALA A 12 4.41 20.93 30.23
CA ALA A 12 4.73 20.69 31.63
C ALA A 12 4.04 19.43 32.21
N ARG A 13 2.90 19.02 31.63
CA ARG A 13 2.16 17.82 32.06
C ARG A 13 2.69 16.52 31.44
N LEU A 14 3.31 16.62 30.27
CA LEU A 14 3.87 15.49 29.54
C LEU A 14 5.38 15.29 29.81
N ALA A 15 5.99 16.14 30.63
CA ALA A 15 7.38 15.95 31.05
C ALA A 15 7.49 14.66 31.89
N PRO A 16 8.23 13.63 31.44
CA PRO A 16 8.39 12.40 32.20
C PRO A 16 9.20 12.72 33.45
N LYS A 17 8.60 12.46 34.63
CA LYS A 17 9.32 12.48 35.90
C LYS A 17 10.42 11.43 35.82
N ALA A 18 11.68 11.86 35.89
CA ALA A 18 12.84 10.99 35.90
C ALA A 18 12.66 9.93 37.00
N ASN A 19 12.60 8.67 36.57
CA ASN A 19 12.54 7.51 37.45
C ASN A 19 13.89 6.82 37.41
N GLU A 20 14.50 6.65 38.58
CA GLU A 20 15.66 5.79 38.80
C GLU A 20 15.33 4.30 38.53
N PRO A 21 16.34 3.44 38.34
CA PRO A 21 16.23 2.28 37.49
C PRO A 21 15.69 1.05 38.24
N VAL A 22 14.79 0.31 37.58
CA VAL A 22 14.41 -1.04 37.99
C VAL A 22 14.64 -2.01 36.83
N THR A 23 15.46 -3.00 37.11
CA THR A 23 15.83 -4.19 36.35
C THR A 23 14.61 -5.00 35.91
N ALA A 24 14.56 -5.45 34.63
CA ALA A 24 14.16 -6.81 34.18
C ALA A 24 13.65 -6.89 32.71
N ALA A 25 14.41 -7.63 31.90
CA ALA A 25 13.97 -8.64 30.90
C ALA A 25 13.25 -8.25 29.57
N PRO A 26 13.41 -9.09 28.50
CA PRO A 26 13.32 -8.68 27.10
C PRO A 26 11.95 -8.97 26.47
N LEU A 27 11.15 -7.92 26.25
CA LEU A 27 9.94 -7.94 25.41
C LEU A 27 10.03 -6.97 24.22
N ALA A 28 11.06 -6.13 24.19
CA ALA A 28 11.20 -5.03 23.23
C ALA A 28 11.50 -5.47 21.78
N VAL A 29 11.95 -6.72 21.54
CA VAL A 29 12.36 -7.16 20.20
C VAL A 29 11.17 -7.65 19.36
N MET A 30 10.13 -8.22 19.97
CA MET A 30 8.95 -8.71 19.21
C MET A 30 7.95 -7.60 18.88
N GLU A 31 7.85 -6.56 19.72
CA GLU A 31 6.94 -5.44 19.48
C GLU A 31 7.46 -4.48 18.39
N SER A 32 8.77 -4.42 18.20
CA SER A 32 9.42 -3.63 17.15
C SER A 32 9.20 -4.20 15.74
N ALA A 33 9.03 -5.51 15.62
CA ALA A 33 8.71 -6.15 14.34
C ALA A 33 7.24 -5.93 13.91
N ALA A 34 6.30 -5.90 14.87
CA ALA A 34 4.87 -5.72 14.60
C ALA A 34 4.49 -4.27 14.25
N GLN A 35 5.26 -3.27 14.71
CA GLN A 35 4.98 -1.85 14.45
C GLN A 35 5.62 -1.34 13.14
N ALA A 36 6.53 -2.11 12.53
CA ALA A 36 7.16 -1.74 11.27
C ALA A 36 6.23 -1.92 10.04
N GLU A 37 5.18 -2.74 10.13
CA GLU A 37 4.29 -3.03 8.99
C GLU A 37 3.11 -2.06 8.82
N THR A 38 2.78 -1.25 9.83
CA THR A 38 1.58 -0.37 9.77
C THR A 38 1.85 1.05 9.26
N ALA A 39 3.10 1.38 8.90
CA ALA A 39 3.50 2.72 8.50
C ALA A 39 3.81 2.86 7.00
N THR A 40 3.02 2.26 6.11
CA THR A 40 2.97 2.77 4.73
C THR A 40 2.12 4.04 4.71
N ALA A 41 2.72 5.15 5.13
CA ALA A 41 2.20 6.47 4.89
C ALA A 41 1.83 6.60 3.41
N LYS A 42 0.58 6.96 3.12
CA LYS A 42 0.07 7.16 1.77
C LYS A 42 0.85 8.32 1.13
N ALA A 43 1.92 7.98 0.41
CA ALA A 43 2.72 8.96 -0.32
C ALA A 43 1.79 9.81 -1.22
N PRO A 44 2.03 11.13 -1.32
CA PRO A 44 1.28 11.97 -2.24
C PRO A 44 1.44 11.37 -3.64
N ARG A 45 0.31 11.02 -4.26
CA ARG A 45 0.29 10.51 -5.64
C ARG A 45 0.80 11.65 -6.52
N GLY A 46 2.08 11.62 -6.86
CA GLY A 46 2.67 12.54 -7.84
C GLY A 46 1.83 12.51 -9.10
N LYS A 47 1.55 13.69 -9.68
CA LYS A 47 0.87 13.80 -10.97
C LYS A 47 1.73 13.05 -12.00
N ARG A 48 1.34 11.82 -12.32
CA ARG A 48 1.95 11.03 -13.39
C ARG A 48 1.67 11.78 -14.69
N GLN A 49 2.72 12.08 -15.46
CA GLN A 49 2.55 12.69 -16.77
C GLN A 49 1.63 11.80 -17.61
N PRO A 50 0.62 12.37 -18.30
CA PRO A 50 -0.31 11.57 -19.10
C PRO A 50 0.45 10.98 -20.29
N ASP A 51 0.63 9.66 -20.27
CA ASP A 51 1.25 8.86 -21.33
C ASP A 51 0.26 8.53 -22.46
N GLY A 52 -0.89 9.21 -22.51
CA GLY A 52 -1.97 8.97 -23.46
C GLY A 52 -2.74 7.65 -23.23
N ARG A 53 -2.34 6.82 -22.26
CA ARG A 53 -2.95 5.53 -22.01
C ARG A 53 -4.22 5.68 -21.16
N ARG A 54 -5.23 4.87 -21.47
CA ARG A 54 -6.49 4.81 -20.71
C ARG A 54 -6.54 3.52 -19.92
N GLY A 55 -6.83 3.62 -18.62
CA GLY A 55 -7.03 2.47 -17.75
C GLY A 55 -8.49 1.98 -17.77
N ILE A 56 -8.68 0.68 -17.62
CA ILE A 56 -9.98 0.04 -17.39
C ILE A 56 -9.93 -0.59 -15.99
N LEU A 57 -10.91 -0.29 -15.14
CA LEU A 57 -11.04 -0.91 -13.82
C LEU A 57 -11.88 -2.17 -13.94
N VAL A 58 -11.32 -3.33 -13.62
CA VAL A 58 -12.02 -4.61 -13.57
C VAL A 58 -11.99 -5.16 -12.14
N ARG A 59 -13.15 -5.64 -11.66
CA ARG A 59 -13.24 -6.36 -10.39
C ARG A 59 -13.19 -7.85 -10.65
N ALA A 60 -12.04 -8.47 -10.40
CA ALA A 60 -11.87 -9.92 -10.49
C ALA A 60 -12.22 -10.60 -9.17
N ARG A 61 -12.59 -11.88 -9.24
CA ARG A 61 -12.66 -12.75 -8.05
C ARG A 61 -11.27 -12.92 -7.44
N PRO A 62 -11.13 -13.11 -6.11
CA PRO A 62 -9.82 -13.23 -5.47
C PRO A 62 -8.95 -14.36 -6.04
N GLU A 63 -9.56 -15.48 -6.40
CA GLU A 63 -8.87 -16.65 -6.98
C GLU A 63 -8.30 -16.33 -8.36
N ALA A 64 -9.11 -15.73 -9.24
CA ALA A 64 -8.68 -15.29 -10.56
C ALA A 64 -7.54 -14.26 -10.47
N TRP A 65 -7.62 -13.34 -9.50
CA TRP A 65 -6.56 -12.36 -9.25
C TRP A 65 -5.23 -13.01 -8.84
N LYS A 66 -5.27 -14.05 -7.99
CA LYS A 66 -4.09 -14.82 -7.62
C LYS A 66 -3.50 -15.56 -8.83
N ALA A 67 -4.34 -16.24 -9.58
CA ALA A 67 -3.92 -16.98 -10.77
C ALA A 67 -3.24 -16.07 -11.80
N LEU A 68 -3.81 -14.89 -12.08
CA LEU A 68 -3.21 -13.91 -13.00
C LEU A 68 -1.83 -13.44 -12.54
N LYS A 69 -1.65 -13.22 -11.24
CA LYS A 69 -0.34 -12.85 -10.69
C LYS A 69 0.68 -13.97 -10.80
N LEU A 70 0.28 -15.22 -10.57
CA LEU A 70 1.15 -16.37 -10.75
C LEU A 70 1.62 -16.49 -12.20
N VAL A 71 0.71 -16.34 -13.16
CA VAL A 71 1.07 -16.34 -14.59
C VAL A 71 2.10 -15.25 -14.92
N ALA A 72 1.95 -14.05 -14.36
CA ALA A 72 2.90 -12.97 -14.57
C ALA A 72 4.29 -13.31 -13.96
N LEU A 73 4.31 -13.91 -12.77
CA LEU A 73 5.55 -14.33 -12.10
C LEU A 73 6.24 -15.47 -12.84
N ASP A 74 5.50 -16.50 -13.24
CA ASP A 74 6.03 -17.69 -13.93
C ASP A 74 6.65 -17.34 -15.29
N ARG A 75 6.12 -16.31 -15.95
CA ARG A 75 6.60 -15.82 -17.26
C ARG A 75 7.61 -14.67 -17.15
N GLU A 76 7.93 -14.21 -15.94
CA GLU A 76 8.80 -13.05 -15.69
C GLU A 76 8.35 -11.76 -16.42
N VAL A 77 7.05 -11.59 -16.62
CA VAL A 77 6.47 -10.41 -17.30
C VAL A 77 5.63 -9.57 -16.35
N THR A 78 5.29 -8.35 -16.76
CA THR A 78 4.40 -7.53 -15.95
C THR A 78 2.95 -8.02 -16.07
N LEU A 79 2.16 -7.81 -15.02
CA LEU A 79 0.72 -8.08 -15.08
C LEU A 79 0.03 -7.29 -16.19
N GLN A 80 0.55 -6.10 -16.54
CA GLN A 80 0.04 -5.29 -17.64
C GLN A 80 0.21 -6.03 -18.98
N ASP A 81 1.33 -6.72 -19.19
CA ASP A 81 1.60 -7.47 -20.42
C ASP A 81 0.66 -8.67 -20.55
N VAL A 82 0.48 -9.44 -19.47
CA VAL A 82 -0.48 -10.56 -19.42
C VAL A 82 -1.90 -10.07 -19.73
N MET A 83 -2.31 -8.93 -19.17
CA MET A 83 -3.62 -8.36 -19.45
C MET A 83 -3.73 -7.82 -20.88
N THR A 84 -2.63 -7.34 -21.48
CA THR A 84 -2.60 -6.87 -22.86
C THR A 84 -2.74 -8.05 -23.83
N GLU A 85 -2.06 -9.16 -23.57
CA GLU A 85 -2.24 -10.45 -24.27
C GLU A 85 -3.70 -10.91 -24.20
N ALA A 86 -4.28 -10.95 -23.00
CA ALA A 86 -5.67 -11.36 -22.81
C ALA A 86 -6.67 -10.46 -23.56
N ILE A 87 -6.42 -9.15 -23.63
CA ILE A 87 -7.24 -8.22 -24.41
C ILE A 87 -7.11 -8.51 -25.91
N ASN A 88 -5.89 -8.75 -26.40
CA ASN A 88 -5.64 -9.06 -27.80
C ASN A 88 -6.33 -10.37 -28.21
N ASP A 89 -6.30 -11.39 -27.36
CA ASP A 89 -6.99 -12.67 -27.61
C ASP A 89 -8.51 -12.47 -27.74
N VAL A 90 -9.09 -11.61 -26.90
CA VAL A 90 -10.51 -11.27 -26.99
C VAL A 90 -10.80 -10.53 -28.30
N LEU A 91 -9.99 -9.54 -28.67
CA LEU A 91 -10.18 -8.79 -29.91
C LEU A 91 -10.05 -9.66 -31.16
N ALA A 92 -9.05 -10.55 -31.18
CA ALA A 92 -8.85 -11.52 -32.25
C ALA A 92 -10.06 -12.45 -32.42
N LYS A 93 -10.65 -12.95 -31.31
CA LYS A 93 -11.88 -13.76 -31.34
C LYS A 93 -13.06 -13.04 -32.00
N TYR A 94 -13.09 -11.70 -31.96
CA TYR A 94 -14.13 -10.87 -32.58
C TYR A 94 -13.69 -10.23 -33.90
N GLY A 95 -12.57 -10.67 -34.51
CA GLY A 95 -12.08 -10.15 -35.78
C GLY A 95 -11.60 -8.70 -35.74
N LYS A 96 -11.25 -8.19 -34.56
CA LYS A 96 -10.73 -6.83 -34.37
C LYS A 96 -9.20 -6.83 -34.39
N PRO A 97 -8.56 -5.73 -34.85
CA PRO A 97 -7.11 -5.63 -34.79
C PRO A 97 -6.61 -5.60 -33.33
N PRO A 98 -5.41 -6.15 -33.06
CA PRO A 98 -4.80 -6.13 -31.73
C PRO A 98 -4.45 -4.70 -31.29
N VAL A 99 -4.33 -4.48 -29.98
CA VAL A 99 -4.04 -3.16 -29.36
C VAL A 99 -2.54 -2.93 -29.14
N ALA A 100 -1.72 -3.97 -29.31
CA ALA A 100 -0.27 -3.93 -29.12
C ALA A 100 0.46 -3.85 -30.46
#